data_AF-A0A8B4QAF3-F1
#
_entry.id   AF-A0A8B4QAF3-F1
#
_cell.length_a   1.000
_cell.length_b   1.000
_cell.length_c   1.000
_cell.angle_alpha   90.00
_cell.angle_beta   90.00
_cell.angle_gamma   90.00
#
_symmetry.space_group_name_H-M   'P 1'
#
loop_
_entity.id
_entity.type
_entity.pdbx_description
1 polymer ?
#
loop_
_entity_poly.entity_id
_entity_poly.type
_entity_poly.pdbx_seq_one_letter_code
_entity_poly.pdbx_strand_id
1 'polypeptide(L)'
;MFGLGGFYDVLIVAGFLALQYFFATRRHFLWGAILPIVFIGWRIYMVSTNDSNLLVNGVITIVGLLFLLVEWKSGRDAVKKKIEKELNKMQSHDLK
;
A
#
# COMPACT_ATOMS: atom_id res chain seq x y z
N MET A 1 -1.80 19.41 7.09
CA MET A 1 -1.42 18.42 8.13
C MET A 1 -2.56 18.40 9.14
N PHE A 2 -2.92 17.25 9.71
CA PHE A 2 -4.26 16.84 10.16
C PHE A 2 -4.87 17.65 11.33
N GLY A 3 -4.31 18.81 11.69
CA GLY A 3 -4.92 19.79 12.59
C GLY A 3 -4.84 19.46 14.08
N LEU A 4 -4.20 18.35 14.45
CA LEU A 4 -4.14 17.83 15.82
C LEU A 4 -2.81 18.13 16.56
N GLY A 5 -1.89 18.84 15.91
CA GLY A 5 -0.56 19.17 16.44
C GLY A 5 0.52 18.18 15.96
N GLY A 6 1.73 18.70 15.72
CA GLY A 6 2.78 17.98 14.98
C GLY A 6 3.19 16.62 15.57
N PHE A 7 3.09 16.44 16.89
CA PHE A 7 3.45 15.17 17.54
C PHE A 7 2.37 14.08 17.37
N TYR A 8 1.10 14.46 17.47
CA TYR A 8 -0.02 13.54 17.27
C TYR A 8 -0.15 13.12 15.80
N ASP A 9 0.11 14.04 14.87
CA ASP A 9 0.15 13.74 13.43
C ASP A 9 1.21 12.68 13.10
N VAL A 10 2.39 12.73 13.74
CA VAL A 10 3.46 11.73 13.53
C VAL A 10 3.07 10.36 14.05
N LEU A 11 2.40 10.28 15.21
CA LEU A 11 1.91 9.01 15.77
C LEU A 11 0.82 8.38 14.90
N ILE A 12 -0.08 9.20 14.35
CA ILE A 12 -1.14 8.73 13.44
C ILE A 12 -0.53 8.19 12.15
N VAL A 13 0.44 8.91 11.56
CA VAL A 13 1.14 8.47 10.35
C VAL A 13 1.95 7.20 10.61
N ALA A 14 2.66 7.11 11.74
CA ALA A 14 3.39 5.92 12.14
C ALA A 14 2.47 4.71 12.36
N GLY A 15 1.29 4.92 12.96
CA GLY A 15 0.26 3.89 13.12
C GLY A 15 -0.27 3.41 11.77
N PHE A 16 -0.52 4.32 10.83
CA PHE A 16 -0.91 3.97 9.46
C PHE A 16 0.18 3.18 8.71
N LEU A 17 1.44 3.56 8.84
CA LEU A 17 2.59 2.85 8.29
C LEU A 17 2.75 1.45 8.90
N ALA A 18 2.59 1.32 10.22
CA ALA A 18 2.66 0.05 10.91
C ALA A 18 1.51 -0.88 10.50
N LEU A 19 0.29 -0.36 10.40
CA LEU A 19 -0.85 -1.09 9.85
C LEU A 19 -0.56 -1.50 8.40
N GLN A 20 -0.12 -0.58 7.54
CA GLN A 20 0.24 -0.88 6.16
C GLN A 20 1.28 -2.02 6.05
N TYR A 21 2.34 -1.98 6.86
CA TYR A 21 3.38 -3.01 6.86
C TYR A 21 2.88 -4.36 7.38
N PHE A 22 2.09 -4.34 8.46
CA PHE A 22 1.46 -5.52 9.03
C PHE A 22 0.49 -6.18 8.04
N PHE A 23 -0.17 -5.37 7.22
CA PHE A 23 -1.17 -5.77 6.25
C PHE A 23 -0.51 -6.32 4.97
N ALA A 24 0.59 -5.71 4.52
CA ALA A 24 1.40 -6.19 3.40
C ALA A 24 2.04 -7.56 3.67
N THR A 25 2.35 -7.87 4.94
CA THR A 25 2.99 -9.13 5.35
C THR A 25 2.00 -10.30 5.45
N ARG A 26 0.68 -10.03 5.56
CA ARG A 26 -0.35 -11.07 5.65
C ARG A 26 -0.75 -11.59 4.26
N ARG A 27 -0.83 -12.92 4.16
CA ARG A 27 -1.13 -13.73 2.95
C ARG A 27 -2.40 -13.32 2.15
N HIS A 28 -3.35 -12.61 2.76
CA HIS A 28 -4.63 -12.28 2.12
C HIS A 28 -4.55 -11.04 1.22
N PHE A 29 -4.94 -11.19 -0.05
CA PHE A 29 -4.97 -10.12 -1.07
C PHE A 29 -5.73 -8.86 -0.61
N LEU A 30 -6.78 -9.03 0.20
CA LEU A 30 -7.59 -7.90 0.70
C LEU A 30 -6.81 -6.86 1.51
N TRP A 31 -5.70 -7.22 2.15
CA TRP A 31 -4.97 -6.30 3.02
C TRP A 31 -4.11 -5.28 2.25
N GLY A 32 -3.67 -5.62 1.02
CA GLY A 32 -2.97 -4.66 0.15
C GLY A 32 -3.91 -3.65 -0.53
N ALA A 33 -5.19 -4.00 -0.67
CA ALA A 33 -6.22 -3.14 -1.24
C ALA A 33 -6.64 -1.98 -0.32
N ILE A 34 -6.28 -2.01 0.96
CA ILE A 34 -6.56 -0.92 1.90
C ILE A 34 -5.83 0.37 1.52
N LEU A 35 -4.62 0.27 0.99
CA LEU A 35 -3.82 1.43 0.60
C LEU A 35 -4.46 2.25 -0.54
N PRO A 36 -4.92 1.64 -1.65
CA PRO A 36 -5.65 2.38 -2.67
C PRO A 36 -7.00 2.93 -2.15
N ILE A 37 -7.69 2.24 -1.23
CA ILE A 37 -8.95 2.73 -0.64
C ILE A 37 -8.70 4.00 0.19
N VAL A 38 -7.69 3.99 1.07
CA VAL A 38 -7.32 5.16 1.88
C VAL A 38 -6.85 6.31 1.00
N PHE A 39 -6.07 6.01 -0.04
CA PHE A 39 -5.63 7.00 -1.01
C PHE A 39 -6.82 7.68 -1.71
N ILE A 40 -7.82 6.92 -2.15
CA ILE A 40 -9.04 7.48 -2.75
C ILE A 40 -9.78 8.39 -1.75
N GLY A 41 -9.96 7.94 -0.51
CA GLY A 41 -10.61 8.74 0.55
C GLY A 41 -9.90 10.08 0.81
N TRP A 42 -8.56 10.06 0.86
CA TRP A 42 -7.74 11.25 1.01
C TRP A 42 -7.87 12.21 -0.19
N ARG A 43 -7.86 11.67 -1.41
CA ARG A 43 -8.01 12.48 -2.64
C ARG A 43 -9.37 13.16 -2.69
N ILE A 44 -10.45 12.46 -2.32
CA ILE A 44 -11.81 13.03 -2.24
C ILE A 44 -11.85 14.17 -1.22
N TYR A 45 -11.27 13.98 -0.03
CA TYR A 45 -11.22 15.01 0.99
C TYR A 45 -10.48 16.27 0.52
N MET A 46 -9.29 16.11 -0.09
CA MET A 46 -8.51 17.22 -0.62
C MET A 46 -9.23 17.98 -1.73
N VAL A 47 -9.91 17.28 -2.65
CA VAL A 47 -10.68 17.91 -3.73
C VAL A 47 -11.87 18.69 -3.16
N SER A 48 -12.48 18.22 -2.07
CA SER A 48 -13.60 18.91 -1.42
C SER A 48 -13.19 20.14 -0.61
N THR A 49 -11.95 20.20 -0.12
CA THR A 49 -11.46 21.32 0.72
C THR A 49 -10.65 22.36 -0.03
N ASN A 50 -10.01 21.98 -1.14
CA ASN A 50 -9.30 22.91 -2.02
C ASN A 50 -10.03 23.02 -3.37
N ASP A 51 -10.42 24.23 -3.76
CA ASP A 51 -10.84 24.60 -5.12
C ASP A 51 -9.68 24.42 -6.09
N SER A 52 -9.40 23.16 -6.40
CA SER A 52 -8.22 22.72 -7.13
C SER A 52 -8.67 22.06 -8.42
N ASN A 53 -8.00 22.42 -9.52
CA ASN A 53 -8.37 22.00 -10.87
C ASN A 53 -8.67 20.49 -10.96
N LEU A 54 -9.94 20.16 -11.22
CA LEU A 54 -10.46 18.79 -11.27
C LEU A 54 -9.68 17.92 -12.27
N LEU A 55 -9.22 18.49 -13.39
CA LEU A 55 -8.41 17.78 -14.39
C LEU A 55 -7.05 17.35 -13.83
N VAL A 56 -6.34 18.26 -13.18
CA VAL A 56 -5.03 17.97 -12.56
C VAL A 56 -5.20 16.93 -11.45
N ASN A 57 -6.27 17.06 -10.65
CA ASN A 57 -6.59 16.10 -9.62
C ASN A 57 -6.98 14.72 -10.17
N GLY A 58 -7.70 14.65 -11.28
CA GLY A 58 -8.02 13.39 -11.94
C GLY A 58 -6.76 12.63 -12.36
N VAL A 59 -5.84 13.31 -13.05
CA VAL A 59 -4.60 12.72 -13.55
C VAL A 59 -3.72 12.20 -12.41
N ILE A 60 -3.49 13.01 -11.37
CA ILE A 60 -2.67 12.61 -10.22
C ILE A 60 -3.29 11.41 -9.48
N THR A 61 -4.62 11.34 -9.39
CA THR A 61 -5.30 10.19 -8.75
C THR A 61 -5.08 8.91 -9.55
N ILE A 62 -5.22 8.96 -10.88
CA ILE A 62 -5.02 7.80 -11.76
C ILE A 62 -3.56 7.33 -11.70
N VAL A 63 -2.60 8.25 -11.82
CA VAL A 63 -1.17 7.93 -11.76
C VAL A 63 -0.80 7.34 -10.39
N GLY A 64 -1.28 7.95 -9.30
CA GLY A 64 -1.05 7.45 -7.95
C GLY A 64 -1.61 6.04 -7.72
N LEU A 65 -2.83 5.78 -8.22
CA LEU A 65 -3.43 4.45 -8.17
C LEU A 65 -2.64 3.40 -8.95
N LEU A 66 -2.21 3.74 -10.17
CA LEU A 66 -1.37 2.84 -10.99
C LEU A 66 -0.07 2.49 -10.27
N PHE A 67 0.57 3.48 -9.65
CA PHE A 67 1.81 3.28 -8.91
C PHE A 67 1.62 2.33 -7.72
N LEU A 68 0.58 2.54 -6.92
CA LEU A 68 0.23 1.69 -5.79
C LEU A 68 -0.07 0.25 -6.21
N LEU A 69 -0.76 0.05 -7.33
CA LEU A 69 -1.04 -1.29 -7.86
C LEU A 69 0.23 -2.01 -8.33
N VAL A 70 1.15 -1.29 -8.97
CA VAL A 70 2.43 -1.84 -9.45
C VAL A 70 3.32 -2.24 -8.27
N GLU A 71 3.48 -1.36 -7.28
CA GLU A 71 4.26 -1.67 -6.07
C GLU A 71 3.70 -2.87 -5.32
N TRP A 72 2.37 -2.93 -5.20
CA TRP A 72 1.72 -4.05 -4.54
C TRP A 72 1.93 -5.37 -5.29
N LYS A 73 1.77 -5.38 -6.62
CA LYS A 73 2.05 -6.56 -7.45
C LYS A 73 3.51 -7.01 -7.29
N SER A 74 4.46 -6.07 -7.35
CA SER A 74 5.89 -6.34 -7.19
C SER A 74 6.22 -6.94 -5.82
N GLY A 75 5.67 -6.38 -4.74
CA GLY A 75 5.84 -6.90 -3.38
C GLY A 75 5.32 -8.33 -3.22
N ARG A 76 4.17 -8.64 -3.84
CA ARG A 76 3.60 -10.00 -3.84
C ARG A 76 4.45 -10.99 -4.65
N ASP A 77 4.95 -10.58 -5.80
CA ASP A 77 5.81 -11.41 -6.65
C ASP A 77 7.13 -11.73 -5.94
N ALA A 78 7.68 -10.79 -5.16
CA ALA A 78 8.87 -11.03 -4.34
C ALA A 78 8.62 -12.09 -3.25
N VAL A 79 7.49 -12.04 -2.54
CA VAL A 79 7.13 -13.06 -1.55
C VAL A 79 6.91 -14.42 -2.20
N LYS A 80 6.21 -14.46 -3.35
CA LYS A 80 5.96 -15.70 -4.10
C LYS A 80 7.28 -16.35 -4.53
N LYS A 81 8.21 -15.59 -5.10
CA LYS A 81 9.55 -16.07 -5.46
C LYS A 81 10.32 -16.61 -4.25
N LYS A 82 10.19 -15.98 -3.09
CA LYS A 82 10.85 -16.43 -1.86
C LYS A 82 10.30 -17.80 -1.40
N ILE A 83 8.99 -17.97 -1.43
CA ILE A 83 8.33 -19.25 -1.10
C ILE A 83 8.74 -20.36 -2.07
N GLU A 84 8.75 -20.07 -3.38
CA GLU A 84 9.13 -21.03 -4.42
C GLU A 84 10.61 -21.46 -4.29
N LYS A 85 11.48 -20.53 -3.90
CA LYS A 85 12.89 -20.84 -3.62
C LYS A 85 13.07 -21.73 -2.40
N GLU A 86 12.32 -21.47 -1.33
CA GLU A 86 12.31 -22.34 -0.13
C GLU A 86 11.74 -23.73 -0.46
N LEU A 87 10.68 -23.82 -1.27
CA LEU A 87 10.08 -25.09 -1.70
C LEU A 87 11.07 -25.95 -2.51
N ASN A 88 11.76 -25.35 -3.50
CA ASN A 88 12.79 -26.05 -4.27
C ASN A 88 13.94 -26.56 -3.39
N LYS A 89 14.32 -25.79 -2.36
CA LYS A 89 15.35 -26.22 -1.40
C LYS A 89 14.90 -27.45 -0.62
N MET A 90 13.64 -27.48 -0.15
CA MET A 90 13.07 -28.63 0.55
C MET A 90 13.00 -29.86 -0.36
N GLN A 91 12.49 -29.73 -1.60
CA GLN A 91 12.44 -30.85 -2.56
C GLN A 91 13.82 -31.42 -2.90
N SER A 92 14.85 -30.57 -2.98
CA SER A 92 16.22 -31.03 -3.25
C SER A 92 16.85 -31.83 -2.10
N HIS A 93 16.39 -31.60 -0.87
CA HIS A 93 16.83 -32.35 0.32
C HIS A 93 16.00 -33.62 0.54
N ASP A 94 14.76 -33.65 0.06
CA ASP A 94 13.82 -34.77 0.21
C ASP A 94 14.06 -35.87 -0.86
N LEU A 95 14.57 -35.49 -2.03
CA LEU A 95 14.93 -36.41 -3.12
C LEU A 95 16.29 -37.11 -2.93
N LYS A 96 16.93 -36.96 -1.77
CA LYS A 96 18.28 -37.48 -1.47
C LYS A 96 18.24 -38.40 -0.26
#